data_AF-A0A844WVY9-F1
#
_entry.id   AF-A0A844WVY9-F1
#
_cell.length_a   1.000
_cell.length_b   1.000
_cell.length_c   1.000
_cell.angle_alpha   90.00
_cell.angle_beta   90.00
_cell.angle_gamma   90.00
#
_symmetry.space_group_name_H-M   'P 1'
#
loop_
_entity.id
_entity.type
_entity.pdbx_description
1 polymer ?
#
loop_
_entity_poly.entity_id
_entity_poly.type
_entity_poly.pdbx_seq_one_letter_code
_entity_poly.pdbx_strand_id
1 'polypeptide(L)'
;MRGRGGPKLNRRQALNSEDLGSHGRYYEYKNAQGHKLVIVEHTNDPIAKSAHTHAGQPKRGANSMTYDFKEERYLKIIDPLTNDHHIYYE
;
A
#
# COMPACT_ATOMS: atom_id res chain seq x y z
N MET A 1 25.88 -13.60 -24.84
CA MET A 1 25.75 -12.41 -23.96
C MET A 1 24.47 -12.54 -23.15
N ARG A 2 24.54 -12.57 -21.81
CA ARG A 2 23.38 -12.69 -20.91
C ARG A 2 22.82 -11.30 -20.61
N GLY A 3 21.65 -10.97 -21.15
CA GLY A 3 20.93 -9.73 -20.83
C GLY A 3 20.29 -9.85 -19.44
N ARG A 4 20.68 -8.96 -18.53
CA ARG A 4 20.16 -8.88 -17.17
C ARG A 4 18.69 -8.44 -17.22
N GLY A 5 17.78 -9.32 -16.77
CA GLY A 5 16.38 -8.99 -16.55
C GLY A 5 16.27 -7.99 -15.40
N GLY A 6 15.98 -6.73 -15.72
CA GLY A 6 15.57 -5.74 -14.72
C GLY A 6 14.26 -6.20 -14.04
N PRO A 7 14.02 -5.80 -12.78
CA PRO A 7 12.81 -6.18 -12.06
C PRO A 7 11.58 -5.66 -12.82
N LYS A 8 10.78 -6.59 -13.35
CA LYS A 8 9.47 -6.29 -13.92
C LYS A 8 8.55 -5.87 -12.79
N LEU A 9 8.37 -4.56 -12.61
CA LEU A 9 7.29 -3.98 -11.80
C LEU A 9 5.95 -4.45 -12.39
N ASN A 10 5.36 -5.48 -11.76
CA ASN A 10 4.08 -6.04 -12.15
C ASN A 10 2.97 -5.10 -11.66
N ARG A 11 2.73 -4.02 -12.41
CA ARG A 11 1.80 -2.94 -12.08
C ARG A 11 0.35 -3.42 -12.30
N ARG A 12 -0.15 -4.30 -11.44
CA ARG A 12 -1.58 -4.64 -11.39
C ARG A 12 -2.28 -3.65 -10.49
N GLN A 13 -2.97 -2.67 -11.08
CA GLN A 13 -3.86 -1.73 -10.38
C GLN A 13 -4.95 -2.56 -9.67
N ALA A 14 -5.08 -2.42 -8.36
CA ALA A 14 -6.13 -3.07 -7.58
C ALA A 14 -7.44 -2.28 -7.70
N LEU A 15 -8.55 -3.01 -7.57
CA LEU A 15 -9.92 -2.67 -7.98
C LEU A 15 -10.48 -1.39 -7.33
N ASN A 16 -11.30 -0.65 -8.08
CA ASN A 16 -12.10 0.47 -7.58
C ASN A 16 -13.02 -0.02 -6.46
N SER A 17 -12.80 0.45 -5.23
CA SER A 17 -13.69 0.25 -4.09
C SER A 17 -14.81 1.30 -4.14
N GLU A 18 -16.08 0.99 -3.84
CA GLU A 18 -17.13 2.03 -3.70
C GLU A 18 -16.98 2.89 -2.43
N ASP A 19 -16.07 2.49 -1.52
CA ASP A 19 -15.63 3.32 -0.41
C ASP A 19 -14.70 4.41 -0.94
N LEU A 20 -15.21 5.64 -1.04
CA LEU A 20 -14.45 6.81 -1.50
C LEU A 20 -13.16 7.01 -0.70
N GLY A 21 -13.14 6.68 0.61
CA GLY A 21 -11.94 6.71 1.45
C GLY A 21 -10.88 5.65 1.10
N SER A 22 -11.25 4.69 0.24
CA SER A 22 -10.37 3.68 -0.34
C SER A 22 -10.11 3.91 -1.83
N HIS A 23 -10.55 5.03 -2.41
CA HIS A 23 -10.28 5.38 -3.81
C HIS A 23 -8.82 5.77 -4.01
N GLY A 24 -8.08 4.90 -4.70
CA GLY A 24 -6.83 5.29 -5.33
C GLY A 24 -5.96 4.11 -5.73
N ARG A 25 -4.64 4.27 -5.59
CA ARG A 25 -3.65 3.35 -6.16
C ARG A 25 -2.92 2.59 -5.07
N TYR A 26 -2.81 1.28 -5.28
CA TYR A 26 -2.10 0.36 -4.40
C TYR A 26 -0.84 -0.14 -5.09
N TYR A 27 0.30 0.04 -4.42
CA TYR A 27 1.59 -0.41 -4.90
C TYR A 27 2.14 -1.45 -3.92
N GLU A 28 2.14 -2.72 -4.32
CA GLU A 28 2.73 -3.79 -3.50
C GLU A 28 4.25 -3.81 -3.67
N TYR A 29 4.96 -3.91 -2.55
CA TYR A 29 6.41 -4.03 -2.47
C TYR A 29 6.79 -5.29 -1.70
N LYS A 30 8.02 -5.77 -1.94
CA LYS A 30 8.68 -6.76 -1.10
C LYS A 30 9.98 -6.18 -0.58
N ASN A 31 10.22 -6.29 0.71
CA ASN A 31 11.52 -5.92 1.28
C ASN A 31 12.59 -6.98 0.96
N ALA A 32 13.83 -6.75 1.37
CA ALA A 32 14.97 -7.65 1.09
C ALA A 32 14.76 -9.07 1.63
N GLN A 33 13.97 -9.22 2.67
CA GLN A 33 13.62 -10.49 3.32
C GLN A 33 12.38 -11.15 2.68
N GLY A 34 11.74 -10.50 1.71
CA GLY A 34 10.59 -11.01 0.96
C GLY A 34 9.23 -10.70 1.58
N HIS A 35 9.18 -10.00 2.72
CA HIS A 35 7.93 -9.59 3.35
C HIS A 35 7.22 -8.56 2.48
N LYS A 36 5.92 -8.75 2.29
CA LYS A 36 5.10 -7.86 1.49
C LYS A 36 4.66 -6.64 2.29
N LEU A 37 4.66 -5.49 1.63
CA LEU A 37 4.19 -4.20 2.11
C LEU A 37 3.36 -3.56 1.00
N VAL A 38 2.55 -2.56 1.33
CA VAL A 38 1.80 -1.78 0.35
C VAL A 38 1.98 -0.30 0.60
N ILE A 39 2.12 0.49 -0.46
CA ILE A 39 1.91 1.95 -0.39
C ILE A 39 0.56 2.22 -1.02
N VAL A 40 -0.25 2.98 -0.30
CA VAL A 40 -1.61 3.33 -0.69
C VAL A 40 -1.67 4.82 -0.91
N GLU A 41 -2.07 5.20 -2.11
CA GLU A 41 -2.35 6.57 -2.49
C GLU A 41 -3.86 6.75 -2.56
N HIS A 42 -4.38 7.70 -1.81
CA HIS A 42 -5.80 8.07 -1.79
C HIS A 42 -5.97 9.43 -2.46
N THR A 43 -6.85 9.48 -3.46
CA THR A 43 -7.03 10.68 -4.31
C THR A 43 -8.40 11.33 -4.14
N ASN A 44 -9.34 10.63 -3.52
CA ASN A 44 -10.72 11.10 -3.36
C ASN A 44 -11.30 10.67 -2.01
N ASP A 45 -10.50 10.75 -0.95
CA ASP A 45 -10.96 10.52 0.42
C ASP A 45 -11.74 11.77 0.91
N PRO A 46 -13.06 11.69 1.11
CA PRO A 46 -13.89 12.84 1.47
C PRO A 46 -13.67 13.33 2.91
N ILE A 47 -12.98 12.54 3.75
CA ILE A 47 -12.71 12.88 5.16
C ILE A 47 -11.29 13.46 5.32
N ALA A 48 -10.41 13.24 4.34
CA ALA A 48 -9.05 13.75 4.33
C ALA A 48 -8.99 15.23 3.90
N LYS A 49 -7.95 15.93 4.37
CA LYS A 49 -7.70 17.33 4.01
C LYS A 49 -7.35 17.52 2.54
N SER A 50 -6.63 16.55 1.97
CA SER A 50 -6.22 16.51 0.57
C SER A 50 -5.89 15.07 0.16
N ALA A 51 -5.57 14.89 -1.12
CA ALA A 51 -4.96 13.65 -1.60
C ALA A 51 -3.71 13.34 -0.78
N HIS A 52 -3.50 12.06 -0.46
CA HIS A 52 -2.44 11.67 0.47
C HIS A 52 -2.00 10.24 0.20
N THR A 53 -0.88 9.85 0.80
CA THR A 53 -0.38 8.48 0.78
C THR A 53 -0.07 7.99 2.18
N HIS A 54 -0.08 6.68 2.37
CA HIS A 54 0.45 6.05 3.58
C HIS A 54 0.94 4.63 3.31
N ALA A 55 1.71 4.10 4.26
CA ALA A 55 2.22 2.74 4.20
C ALA A 55 1.28 1.76 4.93
N GLY A 56 1.10 0.59 4.34
CA GLY A 56 0.36 -0.53 4.88
C GLY A 56 1.21 -1.79 4.98
N GLN A 57 0.86 -2.62 5.96
CA GLN A 57 1.45 -3.91 6.23
C GLN A 57 0.37 -5.01 6.34
N PRO A 58 0.74 -6.29 6.29
CA PRO A 58 -0.18 -7.39 6.59
C PRO A 58 -0.78 -7.25 8.00
N LYS A 59 -2.00 -7.75 8.21
CA LYS A 59 -2.62 -7.82 9.54
C LYS A 59 -1.73 -8.57 10.53
N ARG A 60 -1.80 -8.20 11.82
CA ARG A 60 -1.05 -8.87 12.89
C ARG A 60 -1.38 -10.37 12.91
N GLY A 61 -0.35 -11.22 12.90
CA GLY A 61 -0.50 -12.67 12.87
C GLY A 61 -0.66 -13.29 11.47
N ALA A 62 -0.83 -12.48 10.42
CA ALA A 62 -0.85 -12.98 9.06
C ALA A 62 0.57 -13.27 8.54
N ASN A 63 0.70 -14.22 7.61
CA ASN A 63 1.96 -14.48 6.95
C ASN A 63 2.26 -13.37 5.93
N SER A 64 3.24 -12.53 6.25
CA SER A 64 3.61 -11.39 5.40
C SER A 64 4.29 -11.77 4.08
N MET A 65 4.79 -13.00 3.93
CA MET A 65 5.42 -13.47 2.69
C MET A 65 4.37 -13.80 1.61
N THR A 66 3.18 -14.22 2.04
CA THR A 66 2.10 -14.74 1.18
C THR A 66 0.82 -13.92 1.24
N TYR A 67 0.83 -12.80 1.97
CA TYR A 67 -0.35 -11.93 2.11
C TYR A 67 -0.85 -11.43 0.75
N ASP A 68 -2.16 -11.48 0.52
CA ASP A 68 -2.78 -10.95 -0.69
C ASP A 68 -3.53 -9.65 -0.37
N PHE A 69 -2.90 -8.51 -0.66
CA PHE A 69 -3.48 -7.20 -0.42
C PHE A 69 -4.68 -6.85 -1.33
N LYS A 70 -5.00 -7.71 -2.31
CA LYS A 70 -6.17 -7.52 -3.17
C LYS A 70 -7.43 -8.14 -2.58
N GLU A 71 -7.26 -9.24 -1.86
CA GLU A 71 -8.35 -9.96 -1.20
C GLU A 71 -8.50 -9.51 0.26
N GLU A 72 -7.41 -9.10 0.90
CA GLU A 72 -7.37 -8.76 2.32
C GLU A 72 -6.93 -7.32 2.57
N ARG A 73 -7.63 -6.63 3.48
CA ARG A 73 -7.28 -5.27 3.90
C ARG A 73 -5.95 -5.25 4.66
N TYR A 74 -5.07 -4.34 4.26
CA TYR A 74 -3.85 -4.02 4.99
C TYR A 74 -4.14 -3.38 6.37
N LEU A 75 -3.17 -3.50 7.27
CA LEU A 75 -3.06 -2.72 8.51
C LEU A 75 -2.22 -1.47 8.23
N LYS A 76 -2.69 -0.30 8.69
CA LYS A 76 -1.95 0.96 8.59
C LYS A 76 -0.69 0.91 9.44
N ILE A 77 0.43 1.43 8.94
CA ILE A 77 1.64 1.63 9.75
C ILE A 77 1.55 3.02 10.36
N ILE A 78 1.31 3.07 11.67
CA ILE A 78 1.18 4.32 12.43
C ILE A 78 2.57 4.74 12.91
N ASP A 79 2.94 5.99 12.67
CA ASP A 79 4.09 6.63 13.30
C ASP A 79 3.81 6.81 14.80
N PRO A 80 4.59 6.16 15.69
CA PRO A 80 4.34 6.22 17.13
C PRO A 80 4.56 7.61 17.73
N LEU A 81 5.28 8.51 17.05
CA LEU A 81 5.54 9.86 17.55
C LEU A 81 4.36 10.80 17.31
N THR A 82 3.68 10.66 16.17
CA THR A 82 2.61 11.55 15.73
C THR A 82 1.22 10.92 15.86
N ASN A 83 1.15 9.61 16.06
CA ASN A 83 -0.07 8.80 15.97
C ASN A 83 -0.82 9.01 14.64
N ASP A 84 -0.07 9.34 13.59
CA ASP A 84 -0.57 9.52 12.23
C ASP A 84 0.12 8.53 11.28
N HIS A 85 -0.40 8.40 10.08
CA HIS A 85 0.15 7.57 9.01
C HIS A 85 0.09 8.27 7.65
N HIS A 86 -0.62 9.40 7.55
CA HIS A 86 -0.81 10.10 6.29
C HIS A 86 0.39 10.98 5.94
N ILE A 87 0.72 11.01 4.66
CA ILE A 87 1.56 12.02 4.03
C ILE A 87 0.67 12.72 3.01
N TYR A 88 0.24 13.93 3.34
CA TYR A 88 -0.62 14.74 2.49
C TYR A 88 0.19 15.37 1.35
N TYR A 89 -0.42 15.46 0.17
CA TYR A 89 0.08 16.27 -0.93
C TYR A 89 -0.49 17.68 -0.81
N GLU A 90 0.35 18.68 -1.06
CA GLU A 90 -0.02 20.10 -1.16
C GLU A 90 -0.65 20.42 -2.53
#